data_AF-A0A1B6IV95-F1
#
_entry.id   AF-A0A1B6IV95-F1
#
_cell.length_a   1.000
_cell.length_b   1.000
_cell.length_c   1.000
_cell.angle_alpha   90.00
_cell.angle_beta   90.00
_cell.angle_gamma   90.00
#
_symmetry.space_group_name_H-M   'P 1'
#
loop_
_entity.id
_entity.type
_entity.pdbx_description
1 polymer ?
#
loop_
_entity_poly.entity_id
_entity_poly.type
_entity_poly.pdbx_seq_one_letter_code
_entity_poly.pdbx_strand_id
1 'polypeptide(L)'
;LQSWARIQEGCVDATGNVWAEITERRREVLRLHEGQGQPCPHLIETKSTTSNLPLCSHKYRWLASKWSACTLPNVMAEVVCGGGLQFRNITCVAAQGGQPLPTKSCHTIPPPPTVQRCEVACPRDCEVGPWGPWGPCLPLHCPPADEANLSSKGHRKRTRAVVVPPSALGLE
;
A
#
# COMPACT_ATOMS: atom_id res chain seq x y z
N LEU A 1 42.14 -24.97 4.94
CA LEU A 1 40.88 -25.44 5.54
C LEU A 1 39.77 -25.15 4.53
N GLN A 2 39.19 -26.18 3.91
CA GLN A 2 38.06 -25.97 2.99
C GLN A 2 36.82 -25.59 3.80
N SER A 3 36.20 -24.47 3.42
CA SER A 3 34.99 -23.94 4.03
C SER A 3 33.77 -24.76 3.61
N TRP A 4 32.80 -24.89 4.51
CA TRP A 4 31.49 -25.44 4.18
C TRP A 4 30.73 -24.48 3.26
N ALA A 5 30.24 -24.98 2.14
CA ALA A 5 29.33 -24.28 1.25
C ALA A 5 27.88 -24.68 1.58
N ARG A 6 26.98 -23.71 1.70
CA ARG A 6 25.55 -23.99 1.89
C ARG A 6 24.92 -24.28 0.53
N ILE A 7 24.37 -25.49 0.38
CA ILE A 7 23.73 -25.95 -0.86
C ILE A 7 22.21 -26.01 -0.75
N GLN A 8 21.67 -26.07 0.47
CA GLN A 8 20.23 -25.94 0.74
C GLN A 8 20.01 -25.15 2.01
N GLU A 9 19.15 -24.13 1.96
CA GLU A 9 18.73 -23.41 3.16
C GLU A 9 17.72 -24.23 3.95
N GLY A 10 17.92 -24.30 5.27
CA GLY A 10 16.97 -24.92 6.18
C GLY A 10 16.02 -23.88 6.76
N CYS A 11 14.78 -24.27 6.98
CA CYS A 11 13.83 -23.43 7.69
C CYS A 11 12.76 -24.28 8.38
N VAL A 12 12.07 -23.68 9.35
CA VAL A 12 10.94 -24.30 10.04
C VAL A 12 9.66 -23.57 9.65
N ASP A 13 8.63 -24.31 9.27
CA ASP A 13 7.31 -23.73 9.04
C ASP A 13 6.50 -23.57 10.34
N ALA A 14 5.38 -22.87 10.25
CA ALA A 14 4.49 -22.65 11.38
C ALA A 14 3.71 -23.90 11.84
N THR A 15 3.73 -24.98 11.06
CA THR A 15 3.15 -26.28 11.44
C THR A 15 4.16 -27.19 12.12
N GLY A 16 5.42 -26.77 12.21
CA GLY A 16 6.51 -27.53 12.82
C GLY A 16 7.24 -28.47 11.87
N ASN A 17 6.98 -28.39 10.55
CA ASN A 17 7.79 -29.12 9.59
C ASN A 17 9.16 -28.45 9.45
N VAL A 18 10.19 -29.28 9.46
CA VAL A 18 11.59 -28.85 9.43
C VAL A 18 12.20 -29.24 8.10
N TRP A 19 12.70 -28.25 7.36
CA TRP A 19 13.58 -28.48 6.22
C TRP A 19 15.02 -28.32 6.70
N ALA A 20 15.82 -29.38 6.56
CA ALA A 20 17.22 -29.34 6.98
C ALA A 20 18.03 -28.36 6.10
N GLU A 21 18.91 -27.59 6.74
CA GLU A 21 19.97 -26.87 6.05
C GLU A 21 21.05 -27.87 5.67
N ILE A 22 21.40 -27.91 4.38
CA ILE A 22 22.43 -28.82 3.87
C ILE A 22 23.65 -27.99 3.50
N THR A 23 24.78 -28.36 4.09
CA THR A 23 26.10 -27.80 3.79
C THR A 23 27.00 -28.90 3.23
N GLU A 24 27.75 -28.58 2.19
CA GLU A 24 28.71 -29.47 1.55
C GLU A 24 30.11 -28.87 1.64
N ARG A 25 31.11 -29.69 1.94
CA ARG A 25 32.52 -29.34 1.71
C ARG A 25 33.15 -30.37 0.78
N ARG A 26 33.99 -29.89 -0.13
CA ARG A 26 34.71 -30.73 -1.09
C ARG A 26 36.19 -30.65 -0.80
N ARG A 27 36.84 -31.82 -0.77
CA ARG A 27 38.29 -31.95 -0.71
C ARG A 27 38.89 -32.44 -2.01
N GLU A 28 40.08 -31.94 -2.30
CA GLU A 28 40.81 -32.28 -3.52
C GLU A 28 42.00 -33.16 -3.18
N VAL A 29 42.29 -34.11 -4.06
CA VAL A 29 43.44 -34.99 -3.93
C VAL A 29 44.65 -34.24 -4.46
N LEU A 30 45.52 -33.79 -3.57
CA LEU A 30 46.76 -33.09 -3.95
C LEU A 30 47.78 -34.05 -4.57
N ARG A 31 47.77 -35.32 -4.15
CA ARG A 31 48.67 -36.37 -4.65
C ARG A 31 48.00 -37.75 -4.53
N LEU A 32 48.17 -38.57 -5.56
CA LEU A 32 47.62 -39.93 -5.61
C LEU A 32 48.41 -40.86 -4.67
N HIS A 33 47.78 -41.98 -4.30
CA HIS A 33 48.43 -43.00 -3.49
C HIS A 33 49.58 -43.66 -4.28
N GLU A 34 50.68 -43.96 -3.61
CA GLU A 34 51.86 -44.57 -4.22
C GLU A 34 52.11 -45.97 -3.63
N GLY A 35 52.67 -46.87 -4.43
CA GLY A 35 52.94 -48.26 -4.04
C GLY A 35 51.66 -49.01 -3.67
N GLN A 36 51.67 -49.66 -2.50
CA GLN A 36 50.54 -50.45 -1.97
C GLN A 36 49.53 -49.61 -1.14
N GLY A 37 49.59 -48.27 -1.23
CA GLY A 37 48.64 -47.39 -0.54
C GLY A 37 47.21 -47.51 -1.09
N GLN A 38 46.21 -47.14 -0.28
CA GLN A 38 44.80 -47.09 -0.71
C GLN A 38 44.44 -45.71 -1.29
N PRO A 39 43.47 -45.65 -2.23
CA PRO A 39 42.96 -44.38 -2.75
C PRO A 39 42.32 -43.54 -1.63
N CYS A 40 42.38 -42.22 -1.79
CA CYS A 40 41.76 -41.28 -0.85
C CYS A 40 40.24 -41.54 -0.77
N PRO A 41 39.69 -41.90 0.40
CA PRO A 41 38.26 -42.12 0.54
C PRO A 41 37.50 -40.79 0.48
N HIS A 42 36.21 -40.82 0.13
CA HIS A 42 35.22 -39.73 0.18
C HIS A 42 35.77 -38.30 0.00
N LEU A 43 35.63 -37.74 -1.19
CA LEU A 43 36.06 -36.36 -1.51
C LEU A 43 35.00 -35.30 -1.20
N ILE A 44 33.78 -35.73 -0.87
CA ILE A 44 32.64 -34.87 -0.58
C ILE A 44 32.12 -35.25 0.80
N GLU A 45 31.85 -34.25 1.61
CA GLU A 45 31.23 -34.41 2.91
C GLU A 45 30.03 -33.48 3.00
N THR A 46 28.90 -34.02 3.43
CA THR A 46 27.63 -33.30 3.53
C THR A 46 27.15 -33.34 4.97
N LYS A 47 26.64 -32.20 5.45
CA LYS A 47 26.10 -32.05 6.81
C LYS A 47 24.70 -31.46 6.73
N SER A 48 23.74 -32.14 7.36
CA SER A 48 22.38 -31.65 7.57
C SER A 48 22.24 -31.03 8.96
N THR A 49 21.67 -29.83 9.04
CA THR A 49 21.37 -29.13 10.29
C THR A 49 19.87 -28.89 10.39
N THR A 50 19.26 -29.39 11.47
CA THR A 50 17.82 -29.24 11.75
C THR A 50 17.52 -28.36 12.96
N SER A 51 18.55 -27.92 13.69
CA SER A 51 18.44 -27.06 14.87
C SER A 51 18.81 -25.61 14.55
N ASN A 52 18.23 -24.66 15.30
CA ASN A 52 18.48 -23.22 15.16
C ASN A 52 18.22 -22.66 13.74
N LEU A 53 17.27 -23.24 13.02
CA LEU A 53 16.90 -22.80 11.68
C LEU A 53 15.97 -21.57 11.73
N PRO A 54 16.11 -20.64 10.77
CA PRO A 54 15.18 -19.53 10.65
C PRO A 54 13.78 -20.02 10.31
N LEU A 55 12.76 -19.20 10.61
CA LEU A 55 11.43 -19.46 10.09
C LEU A 55 11.42 -19.30 8.57
N CYS A 56 10.56 -20.05 7.89
CA CYS A 56 10.31 -19.88 6.45
C CYS A 56 9.57 -18.56 6.13
N SER A 57 9.98 -17.44 6.72
CA SER A 57 9.43 -16.08 6.56
C SER A 57 9.35 -15.67 5.09
N HIS A 58 10.34 -16.03 4.26
CA HIS A 58 10.31 -15.80 2.82
C HIS A 58 9.22 -16.60 2.06
N LYS A 59 8.58 -17.58 2.72
CA LYS A 59 7.48 -18.37 2.16
C LYS A 59 6.10 -17.80 2.48
N TYR A 60 5.97 -16.83 3.41
CA TYR A 60 4.69 -16.31 3.86
C TYR A 60 4.67 -14.79 3.90
N ARG A 61 3.48 -14.19 3.77
CA ARG A 61 3.30 -12.73 3.78
C ARG A 61 1.90 -12.36 4.28
N TRP A 62 1.79 -11.20 4.94
CA TRP A 62 0.48 -10.57 5.17
C TRP A 62 -0.06 -9.91 3.90
N LEU A 63 -1.29 -10.26 3.53
CA LEU A 63 -2.09 -9.57 2.53
C LEU A 63 -3.14 -8.72 3.25
N ALA A 64 -3.09 -7.41 3.04
CA ALA A 64 -4.09 -6.48 3.58
C ALA A 64 -5.16 -6.18 2.53
N SER A 65 -6.43 -6.18 2.93
CA SER A 65 -7.53 -5.73 2.06
C SER A 65 -7.47 -4.22 1.84
N LYS A 66 -8.34 -3.71 0.95
CA LYS A 66 -8.65 -2.28 0.89
C LYS A 66 -9.24 -1.84 2.23
N TRP A 67 -9.04 -0.58 2.56
CA TRP A 67 -9.70 0.08 3.69
C TRP A 67 -11.20 0.19 3.45
N SER A 68 -11.98 0.07 4.52
CA SER A 68 -13.41 0.35 4.51
C SER A 68 -13.68 1.84 4.24
N ALA A 69 -14.94 2.19 4.02
CA ALA A 69 -15.37 3.57 4.14
C ALA A 69 -15.09 4.11 5.56
N CYS A 70 -14.96 5.43 5.69
CA CYS A 70 -14.75 6.08 6.97
C CYS A 70 -16.01 5.95 7.83
N THR A 71 -15.90 5.24 8.95
CA THR A 71 -16.99 5.08 9.92
C THR A 71 -16.90 6.20 10.94
N LEU A 72 -17.93 7.03 11.01
CA LEU A 72 -18.03 8.13 11.96
C LEU A 72 -18.64 7.65 13.29
N PRO A 73 -18.25 8.24 14.43
CA PRO A 73 -18.83 7.88 15.72
C PRO A 73 -20.30 8.28 15.78
N ASN A 74 -21.19 7.28 15.91
CA ASN A 74 -22.63 7.47 15.94
C ASN A 74 -23.12 7.90 17.34
N VAL A 75 -22.67 9.06 17.82
CA VAL A 75 -22.99 9.52 19.18
C VAL A 75 -24.44 10.02 19.26
N MET A 76 -25.02 10.52 18.17
CA MET A 76 -26.39 11.08 18.14
C MET A 76 -27.08 11.02 16.75
N ALA A 77 -26.87 9.97 15.94
CA ALA A 77 -27.54 9.75 14.64
C ALA A 77 -27.39 10.82 13.53
N GLU A 78 -26.67 11.93 13.75
CA GLU A 78 -26.58 13.05 12.79
C GLU A 78 -25.15 13.46 12.41
N VAL A 79 -24.13 12.67 12.77
CA VAL A 79 -22.74 12.97 12.38
C VAL A 79 -22.47 12.43 10.98
N VAL A 80 -22.63 13.29 9.98
CA VAL A 80 -22.42 12.97 8.55
C VAL A 80 -20.99 13.26 8.09
N CYS A 81 -20.20 13.98 8.89
CA CYS A 81 -18.85 14.39 8.58
C CYS A 81 -17.96 14.55 9.83
N GLY A 82 -16.65 14.68 9.64
CA GLY A 82 -15.65 14.82 10.69
C GLY A 82 -14.72 13.61 10.81
N GLY A 83 -14.10 13.47 11.99
CA GLY A 83 -13.14 12.39 12.27
C GLY A 83 -13.80 11.04 12.49
N GLY A 84 -13.23 9.99 11.91
CA GLY A 84 -13.71 8.61 12.02
C GLY A 84 -12.60 7.57 11.98
N LEU A 85 -13.01 6.31 11.84
CA LEU A 85 -12.12 5.16 11.72
C LEU A 85 -12.39 4.37 10.44
N GLN A 86 -11.32 3.89 9.82
CA GLN A 86 -11.38 2.87 8.76
C GLN A 86 -10.81 1.56 9.27
N PHE A 87 -11.39 0.48 8.78
CA PHE A 87 -11.03 -0.89 9.12
C PHE A 87 -10.59 -1.63 7.87
N ARG A 88 -9.68 -2.59 8.02
CA ARG A 88 -9.35 -3.55 6.96
C ARG A 88 -9.03 -4.90 7.55
N ASN A 89 -9.18 -5.92 6.73
CA ASN A 89 -8.82 -7.29 7.10
C ASN A 89 -7.42 -7.62 6.61
N ILE A 90 -6.77 -8.54 7.32
CA ILE A 90 -5.47 -9.09 6.95
C ILE A 90 -5.57 -10.61 6.86
N THR A 91 -4.90 -11.17 5.85
CA THR A 91 -4.89 -12.62 5.61
C THR A 91 -3.44 -13.06 5.44
N CYS A 92 -3.03 -14.13 6.11
CA CYS A 92 -1.74 -14.74 5.85
C CYS A 92 -1.81 -15.49 4.52
N VAL A 93 -0.86 -15.27 3.62
CA VAL A 93 -0.80 -15.94 2.32
C VAL A 93 0.59 -16.51 2.07
N ALA A 94 0.66 -17.55 1.24
CA ALA A 94 1.91 -18.01 0.68
C ALA A 94 2.54 -16.89 -0.18
N ALA A 95 3.82 -16.62 0.03
CA ALA A 95 4.56 -15.60 -0.70
C ALA A 95 4.60 -15.89 -2.22
N GLN A 96 4.65 -17.18 -2.57
CA GLN A 96 4.47 -17.67 -3.93
C GLN A 96 3.01 -18.11 -4.13
N GLY A 97 2.37 -17.67 -5.20
CA GLY A 97 1.00 -18.08 -5.56
C GLY A 97 -0.13 -17.41 -4.77
N GLY A 98 0.14 -16.75 -3.63
CA GLY A 98 -0.86 -15.95 -2.92
C GLY A 98 -1.96 -16.75 -2.24
N GLN A 99 -1.78 -18.07 -2.07
CA GLN A 99 -2.78 -18.95 -1.48
C GLN A 99 -3.02 -18.60 0.00
N PRO A 100 -4.29 -18.49 0.46
CA PRO A 100 -4.60 -18.26 1.86
C PRO A 100 -4.08 -19.37 2.78
N LEU A 101 -3.52 -18.97 3.91
CA LEU A 101 -2.98 -19.84 4.95
C LEU A 101 -3.62 -19.50 6.31
N PRO A 102 -3.52 -20.40 7.30
CA PRO A 102 -3.88 -20.08 8.67
C PRO A 102 -3.12 -18.85 9.17
N THR A 103 -3.78 -17.98 9.93
CA THR A 103 -3.18 -16.75 10.52
C THR A 103 -1.90 -17.03 11.30
N LYS A 104 -1.80 -18.20 11.96
CA LYS A 104 -0.62 -18.66 12.69
C LYS A 104 0.63 -18.78 11.82
N SER A 105 0.47 -19.00 10.51
CA SER A 105 1.58 -19.10 9.56
C SER A 105 2.40 -17.83 9.42
N CYS A 106 1.80 -16.67 9.70
CA CYS A 106 2.47 -15.38 9.67
C CYS A 106 2.72 -14.81 11.09
N HIS A 107 2.58 -15.59 12.17
CA HIS A 107 2.69 -15.09 13.56
C HIS A 107 4.04 -14.42 13.85
N THR A 108 5.10 -14.81 13.15
CA THR A 108 6.45 -14.26 13.31
C THR A 108 6.70 -13.02 12.45
N ILE A 109 5.77 -12.67 11.57
CA ILE A 109 5.81 -11.47 10.73
C ILE A 109 4.91 -10.42 11.38
N PRO A 110 5.41 -9.20 11.65
CA PRO A 110 4.58 -8.13 12.19
C PRO A 110 3.35 -7.87 11.31
N PRO A 111 2.12 -7.93 11.87
CA PRO A 111 0.92 -7.68 11.10
C PRO A 111 0.82 -6.19 10.73
N PRO A 112 0.33 -5.86 9.53
CA PRO A 112 0.06 -4.47 9.16
C PRO A 112 -1.16 -3.95 9.95
N PRO A 113 -1.31 -2.62 10.13
CA PRO A 113 -2.38 -2.05 10.94
C PRO A 113 -3.76 -2.38 10.36
N THR A 114 -4.72 -2.77 11.20
CA THR A 114 -6.09 -3.11 10.79
C THR A 114 -7.08 -1.96 10.99
N VAL A 115 -6.66 -0.89 11.66
CA VAL A 115 -7.45 0.31 11.95
C VAL A 115 -6.62 1.55 11.63
N GLN A 116 -7.25 2.57 11.04
CA GLN A 116 -6.64 3.90 10.87
C GLN A 116 -7.65 5.02 11.07
N ARG A 117 -7.15 6.22 11.36
CA ARG A 117 -7.97 7.45 11.41
C ARG A 117 -8.29 7.91 9.99
N CYS A 118 -9.47 8.46 9.83
CA CYS A 118 -9.93 9.07 8.58
C CYS A 118 -10.74 10.34 8.90
N GLU A 119 -10.99 11.15 7.88
CA GLU A 119 -11.79 12.36 7.99
C GLU A 119 -12.74 12.45 6.78
N VAL A 120 -14.00 12.77 7.06
CA VAL A 120 -15.01 13.08 6.05
C VAL A 120 -15.22 14.58 6.07
N ALA A 121 -14.98 15.25 4.95
CA ALA A 121 -15.17 16.70 4.86
C ALA A 121 -16.64 17.07 5.13
N CYS A 122 -16.87 18.07 5.98
CA CYS A 122 -18.21 18.53 6.27
C CYS A 122 -18.84 19.30 5.11
N PRO A 123 -20.15 19.12 4.87
CA PRO A 123 -20.90 19.98 3.97
C PRO A 123 -20.67 21.44 4.35
N ARG A 124 -20.14 22.20 3.40
CA ARG A 124 -19.98 23.64 3.52
C ARG A 124 -20.23 24.27 2.17
N ASP A 125 -21.04 25.33 2.19
CA ASP A 125 -21.33 26.17 1.04
C ASP A 125 -20.08 26.95 0.63
N CYS A 126 -20.05 27.37 -0.63
CA CYS A 126 -18.96 28.20 -1.11
C CYS A 126 -18.98 29.58 -0.43
N GLU A 127 -17.81 30.09 -0.05
CA GLU A 127 -17.69 31.48 0.40
C GLU A 127 -17.20 32.33 -0.75
N VAL A 128 -17.94 33.41 -1.00
CA VAL A 128 -17.72 34.32 -2.11
C VAL A 128 -17.22 35.66 -1.60
N GLY A 129 -16.24 36.22 -2.30
CA GLY A 129 -15.68 37.52 -1.98
C GLY A 129 -16.66 38.66 -2.31
N PRO A 130 -16.25 39.91 -2.01
CA PRO A 130 -17.01 41.07 -2.42
C PRO A 130 -17.16 41.10 -3.94
N TRP A 131 -18.27 41.69 -4.39
CA TRP A 131 -18.46 41.94 -5.81
C TRP A 131 -17.38 42.88 -6.36
N GLY A 132 -16.87 42.56 -7.54
CA GLY A 132 -16.08 43.50 -8.33
C GLY A 132 -16.92 44.70 -8.78
N PRO A 133 -16.27 45.74 -9.31
CA PRO A 133 -16.98 46.90 -9.85
C PRO A 133 -17.90 46.48 -10.99
N TRP A 134 -18.97 47.23 -11.18
CA TRP A 134 -19.82 47.06 -12.35
C TRP A 134 -19.05 47.39 -13.62
N GLY A 135 -19.10 46.47 -14.58
CA GLY A 135 -18.60 46.73 -15.92
C GLY A 135 -19.41 47.81 -16.65
N PRO A 136 -18.94 48.23 -17.84
CA PRO A 136 -19.64 49.19 -18.67
C PRO A 136 -21.04 48.69 -19.06
N CYS A 137 -21.93 49.63 -19.40
CA CYS A 137 -23.26 49.29 -19.89
C CYS A 137 -23.14 48.63 -21.28
N LEU A 138 -23.58 47.39 -21.40
CA LEU A 138 -23.65 46.66 -22.66
C LEU A 138 -25.06 46.76 -23.23
N PRO A 139 -25.23 47.01 -24.54
CA PRO A 139 -26.55 47.13 -25.15
C PRO A 139 -27.29 45.78 -25.12
N LEU A 140 -28.63 45.81 -25.00
CA LEU A 140 -29.46 44.60 -25.00
C LEU A 140 -29.62 43.99 -26.40
N HIS A 141 -29.44 44.78 -27.45
CA HIS A 141 -29.51 44.37 -28.85
C HIS A 141 -28.22 44.83 -29.55
N CYS A 142 -27.63 43.97 -30.39
CA CYS A 142 -26.56 44.41 -31.27
C CYS A 142 -27.14 45.44 -32.25
N PRO A 143 -26.63 46.69 -32.29
CA PRO A 143 -27.08 47.63 -33.29
C PRO A 143 -26.72 47.08 -34.68
N PRO A 144 -27.61 47.20 -35.69
CA PRO A 144 -27.23 46.92 -37.07
C PRO A 144 -26.04 47.81 -37.45
N ALA A 145 -25.17 47.29 -38.33
CA ALA A 145 -23.85 47.86 -38.65
C ALA A 145 -23.87 49.34 -39.07
N ASP A 146 -25.04 49.85 -39.47
CA ASP A 146 -25.22 51.14 -40.11
C ASP A 146 -25.86 52.21 -39.20
N GLU A 147 -26.23 51.89 -37.95
CA GLU A 147 -26.75 52.89 -37.00
C GLU A 147 -26.03 52.84 -35.64
N ALA A 148 -25.20 53.86 -35.39
CA ALA A 148 -24.53 54.10 -34.12
C ALA A 148 -25.46 54.61 -33.00
N ASN A 149 -26.78 54.37 -33.09
CA ASN A 149 -27.72 54.73 -32.03
C ASN A 149 -27.77 53.63 -30.97
N LEU A 150 -27.00 53.88 -29.92
CA LEU A 150 -26.87 53.06 -28.72
C LEU A 150 -28.27 52.81 -28.12
N SER A 151 -28.70 51.55 -28.10
CA SER A 151 -29.94 51.14 -27.42
C SER A 151 -30.04 51.81 -26.05
N SER A 152 -31.14 52.54 -25.79
CA SER A 152 -31.33 53.27 -24.53
C SER A 152 -31.45 52.36 -23.30
N LYS A 153 -31.48 51.04 -23.52
CA LYS A 153 -31.52 50.01 -22.48
C LYS A 153 -30.36 49.04 -22.68
N GLY A 154 -29.63 48.81 -21.59
CA GLY A 154 -28.49 47.92 -21.55
C GLY A 154 -28.46 47.14 -20.23
N HIS A 155 -27.51 46.22 -20.12
CA HIS A 155 -27.22 45.50 -18.89
C HIS A 155 -25.77 45.72 -18.47
N ARG A 156 -25.51 45.69 -17.16
CA ARG A 156 -24.16 45.70 -16.62
C ARG A 156 -23.87 44.32 -16.03
N LYS A 157 -22.67 43.83 -16.21
CA LYS A 157 -22.20 42.59 -15.59
C LYS A 157 -21.17 42.94 -14.52
N ARG A 158 -21.19 42.20 -13.41
CA ARG A 158 -20.13 42.20 -12.40
C ARG A 158 -19.85 40.76 -12.03
N THR A 159 -18.63 40.49 -11.62
CA THR A 159 -18.17 39.17 -11.19
C THR A 159 -17.70 39.24 -9.75
N ARG A 160 -17.73 38.11 -9.06
CA ARG A 160 -17.12 37.93 -7.74
C ARG A 160 -16.34 36.63 -7.75
N ALA A 161 -15.26 36.57 -6.99
CA ALA A 161 -14.46 35.36 -6.86
C ALA A 161 -15.02 34.47 -5.75
N VAL A 162 -14.95 33.14 -5.94
CA VAL A 162 -15.11 32.18 -4.85
C VAL A 162 -13.80 32.21 -4.04
N VAL A 163 -13.90 32.63 -2.79
CA VAL A 163 -12.77 32.71 -1.85
C VAL A 163 -12.55 31.35 -1.18
N VAL A 164 -13.63 30.59 -0.96
CA VAL A 164 -13.51 29.22 -0.46
C VAL A 164 -14.42 28.29 -1.27
N PRO A 165 -13.87 27.25 -1.92
CA PRO A 165 -14.66 26.32 -2.73
C PRO A 165 -15.65 25.53 -1.86
N PRO A 166 -16.79 25.11 -2.43
CA PRO A 166 -17.73 24.26 -1.72
C PRO A 166 -17.10 22.89 -1.46
N SER A 167 -17.56 22.23 -0.39
CA SER A 167 -17.24 20.82 -0.17
C SER A 167 -17.87 19.93 -1.26
N ALA A 168 -17.43 18.68 -1.39
CA ALA A 168 -17.99 17.73 -2.37
C ALA A 168 -19.51 17.45 -2.21
N LEU A 169 -20.11 17.84 -1.08
CA LEU A 169 -21.54 17.75 -0.79
C LEU A 169 -22.19 19.13 -0.57
N GLY A 170 -21.48 20.23 -0.84
CA GLY A 170 -22.03 21.59 -0.74
C GLY A 170 -22.93 21.91 -1.93
N LEU A 171 -23.95 22.75 -1.70
CA LEU A 171 -24.76 23.30 -2.78
C LEU A 171 -24.03 24.49 -3.43
N GLU A 172 -24.10 24.57 -4.77
CA GLU A 172 -23.56 25.68 -5.58
C GLU A 172 -24.42 26.95 -5.50
#